data_AF-A0A136ISV2-F1
#
_entry.id   AF-A0A136ISV2-F1
#
_cell.length_a   1.000
_cell.length_b   1.000
_cell.length_c   1.000
_cell.angle_alpha   90.00
_cell.angle_beta   90.00
_cell.angle_gamma   90.00
#
_symmetry.space_group_name_H-M   'P 1'
#
loop_
_entity.id
_entity.type
_entity.pdbx_description
1 polymer ?
#
loop_
_entity_poly.entity_id
_entity_poly.type
_entity_poly.pdbx_seq_one_letter_code
_entity_poly.pdbx_strand_id
1 'polypeptide(L)'
;MELARTEAMIEEQSNAKVSESKLVASVSTMKSPCEIYVHHKGELRDMIAVDHFSNAVPLSLIDQWLLILDPDPDNRVALPPGIKGFYGGDLRASIPIELAHDCYKYIVHETKDRDQIAKYAGRMLIAVALLDLNDLETKDANLAGLALWHKALAQVRLAGEADGLADTLRMYERVRRESTLPDAKLPRPGRLKARLLTVAEQLGLDGAIQCLRGWGTTEDEAA
;
A
#
# COMPACT_ATOMS: atom_id res chain seq x y z
N MET A 1 39.23 8.43 14.91
CA MET A 1 38.17 7.44 15.15
C MET A 1 36.76 8.03 15.05
N GLU A 2 36.56 9.30 15.44
CA GLU A 2 35.25 9.98 15.34
C GLU A 2 34.86 10.35 13.91
N LEU A 3 35.78 10.88 13.10
CA LEU A 3 35.55 11.27 11.69
C LEU A 3 35.09 10.10 10.79
N ALA A 4 35.71 8.93 10.93
CA ALA A 4 35.36 7.75 10.14
C ALA A 4 33.97 7.17 10.49
N ARG A 5 33.47 7.41 11.71
CA ARG A 5 32.09 7.05 12.08
C ARG A 5 31.09 8.01 11.46
N THR A 6 31.40 9.31 11.41
CA THR A 6 30.52 10.31 10.80
C THR A 6 30.41 10.13 9.29
N GLU A 7 31.51 9.81 8.61
CA GLU A 7 31.54 9.57 7.16
C GLU A 7 30.74 8.31 6.79
N ALA A 8 30.90 7.20 7.52
CA ALA A 8 30.10 5.99 7.32
C ALA A 8 28.60 6.23 7.53
N MET A 9 28.23 7.03 8.54
CA MET A 9 26.84 7.36 8.82
C MET A 9 26.22 8.25 7.73
N ILE A 10 27.00 9.16 7.13
CA ILE A 10 26.57 10.02 6.03
C ILE A 10 26.38 9.21 4.74
N GLU A 11 27.28 8.26 4.46
CA GLU A 11 27.22 7.41 3.28
C GLU A 11 26.03 6.45 3.33
N GLU A 12 25.76 5.88 4.51
CA GLU A 12 24.60 5.00 4.78
C GLU A 12 23.27 5.77 4.66
N GLN A 13 23.20 7.00 5.19
CA GLN A 13 22.03 7.88 5.02
C GLN A 13 21.81 8.32 3.56
N SER A 14 22.88 8.54 2.78
CA SER A 14 22.75 8.89 1.37
C SER A 14 22.28 7.70 0.53
N ASN A 15 22.76 6.48 0.83
CA ASN A 15 22.38 5.27 0.11
C ASN A 15 20.93 4.87 0.41
N ALA A 16 20.46 5.07 1.65
CA ALA A 16 19.07 4.85 2.03
C ALA A 16 18.11 5.79 1.27
N LYS A 17 18.41 7.10 1.22
CA LYS A 17 17.62 8.09 0.45
C LYS A 17 17.59 7.81 -1.06
N VAL A 18 18.71 7.35 -1.62
CA VAL A 18 18.78 6.99 -3.05
C VAL A 18 17.99 5.71 -3.34
N SER A 19 17.97 4.74 -2.42
CA SER A 19 17.18 3.52 -2.55
C SER A 19 15.67 3.79 -2.44
N GLU A 20 15.27 4.73 -1.59
CA GLU A 20 13.87 5.14 -1.34
C GLU A 20 13.24 5.87 -2.54
N SER A 21 13.92 6.89 -3.06
CA SER A 21 13.47 7.61 -4.26
C SER A 21 13.38 6.70 -5.48
N LYS A 22 14.23 5.67 -5.57
CA LYS A 22 14.17 4.65 -6.62
C LYS A 22 12.98 3.71 -6.47
N LEU A 23 12.64 3.27 -5.25
CA LEU A 23 11.54 2.33 -5.03
C LEU A 23 10.18 2.95 -5.41
N VAL A 24 9.92 4.18 -4.97
CA VAL A 24 8.64 4.87 -5.24
C VAL A 24 8.53 5.29 -6.71
N ALA A 25 9.59 5.85 -7.29
CA ALA A 25 9.62 6.18 -8.72
C ALA A 25 9.47 4.92 -9.61
N SER A 26 9.96 3.77 -9.13
CA SER A 26 9.85 2.50 -9.85
C SER A 26 8.39 2.01 -9.91
N VAL A 27 7.64 2.04 -8.80
CA VAL A 27 6.23 1.62 -8.80
C VAL A 27 5.38 2.55 -9.67
N SER A 28 5.54 3.86 -9.55
CA SER A 28 4.71 4.86 -10.24
C SER A 28 4.98 4.95 -11.75
N THR A 29 6.04 4.32 -12.27
CA THR A 29 6.36 4.28 -13.71
C THR A 29 5.94 3.00 -14.41
N MET A 30 5.61 1.94 -13.67
CA MET A 30 5.13 0.68 -14.24
C MET A 30 3.66 0.76 -14.61
N LYS A 31 3.29 0.11 -15.71
CA LYS A 31 1.97 0.26 -16.33
C LYS A 31 1.03 -0.92 -16.06
N SER A 32 1.55 -2.04 -15.54
CA SER A 32 0.73 -3.23 -15.28
C SER A 32 1.09 -3.97 -13.98
N PRO A 33 0.13 -4.68 -13.37
CA PRO A 33 0.41 -5.58 -12.25
C PRO A 33 1.50 -6.62 -12.53
N CYS A 34 1.57 -7.14 -13.77
CA CYS A 34 2.60 -8.11 -14.16
C CYS A 34 4.02 -7.51 -14.14
N GLU A 35 4.19 -6.27 -14.62
CA GLU A 35 5.47 -5.57 -14.56
C GLU A 35 5.90 -5.35 -13.09
N ILE A 36 4.95 -4.93 -12.24
CA ILE A 36 5.18 -4.76 -10.80
C ILE A 36 5.64 -6.07 -10.17
N TYR A 37 4.91 -7.17 -10.43
CA TYR A 37 5.23 -8.48 -9.89
C TYR A 37 6.63 -8.95 -10.30
N VAL A 38 6.97 -8.86 -11.59
CA VAL A 38 8.29 -9.30 -12.09
C VAL A 38 9.41 -8.46 -11.51
N HIS A 39 9.25 -7.14 -11.48
CA HIS A 39 10.28 -6.23 -10.99
C HIS A 39 10.50 -6.36 -9.48
N HIS A 40 9.43 -6.51 -8.70
CA HIS A 40 9.46 -6.52 -7.24
C HIS A 40 9.34 -7.92 -6.62
N LYS A 41 9.60 -8.98 -7.39
CA LYS A 41 9.43 -10.36 -6.92
C LYS A 41 10.26 -10.67 -5.66
N GLY A 42 11.46 -10.11 -5.56
CA GLY A 42 12.32 -10.24 -4.40
C GLY A 42 11.73 -9.56 -3.16
N GLU A 43 11.27 -8.32 -3.31
CA GLU A 43 10.63 -7.57 -2.22
C GLU A 43 9.32 -8.23 -1.78
N LEU A 44 8.50 -8.72 -2.70
CA LEU A 44 7.28 -9.46 -2.38
C LEU A 44 7.59 -10.73 -1.58
N ARG A 45 8.67 -11.45 -1.93
CA ARG A 45 9.14 -12.61 -1.16
C ARG A 45 9.47 -12.20 0.26
N ASP A 46 10.25 -11.13 0.43
CA ASP A 46 10.67 -10.63 1.73
C ASP A 46 9.50 -10.13 2.57
N MET A 47 8.52 -9.47 1.95
CA MET A 47 7.29 -9.03 2.60
C MET A 47 6.49 -10.22 3.15
N ILE A 48 6.31 -11.27 2.34
CA ILE A 48 5.60 -12.47 2.78
C ILE A 48 6.39 -13.16 3.91
N ALA A 49 7.68 -13.35 3.73
CA ALA A 49 8.52 -14.08 4.69
C ALA A 49 8.65 -13.35 6.03
N VAL A 50 8.99 -12.06 6.00
CA VAL A 50 9.36 -11.27 7.17
C VAL A 50 8.15 -10.53 7.71
N ASP A 51 7.46 -9.73 6.90
CA ASP A 51 6.45 -8.80 7.40
C ASP A 51 5.14 -9.53 7.75
N HIS A 52 4.73 -10.52 6.94
CA HIS A 52 3.52 -11.29 7.19
C HIS A 52 3.76 -12.48 8.13
N PHE A 53 4.75 -13.32 7.82
CA PHE A 53 5.00 -14.56 8.58
C PHE A 53 6.06 -14.45 9.69
N SER A 54 6.76 -13.32 9.84
CA SER A 54 7.81 -13.16 10.86
C SER A 54 8.87 -14.28 10.85
N ASN A 55 9.20 -14.80 9.66
CA ASN A 55 10.10 -15.95 9.42
C ASN A 55 9.68 -17.25 10.14
N ALA A 56 8.42 -17.37 10.53
CA ALA A 56 7.91 -18.52 11.29
C ALA A 56 7.46 -19.70 10.42
N VAL A 57 7.47 -19.55 9.08
CA VAL A 57 6.98 -20.57 8.15
C VAL A 57 8.06 -21.07 7.18
N PRO A 58 7.91 -22.28 6.61
CA PRO A 58 8.84 -22.80 5.62
C PRO A 58 8.87 -21.96 4.32
N LEU A 59 10.03 -21.92 3.66
CA LEU A 59 10.22 -21.23 2.36
C LEU A 59 9.25 -21.71 1.28
N SER A 60 8.85 -22.99 1.30
CA SER A 60 7.88 -23.53 0.36
C SER A 60 6.50 -22.88 0.47
N LEU A 61 6.10 -22.43 1.66
CA LEU A 61 4.83 -21.70 1.84
C LEU A 61 4.93 -20.29 1.26
N ILE A 62 6.09 -19.63 1.45
CA ILE A 62 6.37 -18.31 0.85
C ILE A 62 6.32 -18.41 -0.68
N ASP A 63 6.90 -19.48 -1.26
CA ASP A 63 6.86 -19.73 -2.70
C ASP A 63 5.43 -19.93 -3.21
N GLN A 64 4.59 -20.64 -2.46
CA GLN A 64 3.18 -20.82 -2.81
C GLN A 64 2.41 -19.50 -2.81
N TRP A 65 2.66 -18.63 -1.83
CA TRP A 65 2.04 -17.30 -1.78
C TRP A 65 2.46 -16.44 -2.98
N LEU A 66 3.74 -16.44 -3.35
CA LEU A 66 4.21 -15.74 -4.55
C LEU A 66 3.54 -16.28 -5.82
N LEU A 67 3.42 -17.59 -5.94
CA LEU A 67 2.73 -18.21 -7.08
C LEU A 67 1.24 -17.84 -7.14
N ILE A 68 0.58 -17.65 -6.00
CA ILE A 68 -0.81 -17.19 -5.96
C ILE A 68 -0.93 -15.70 -6.33
N LEU A 69 0.05 -14.89 -5.93
CA LEU A 69 0.10 -13.45 -6.18
C LEU A 69 0.41 -13.07 -7.63
N ASP A 70 0.99 -13.99 -8.40
CA ASP A 70 1.33 -13.74 -9.80
C ASP A 70 0.07 -13.37 -10.60
N PRO A 71 -0.04 -12.11 -11.07
CA PRO A 71 -1.24 -11.58 -11.72
C PRO A 71 -1.37 -12.03 -13.18
N ASP A 72 -0.45 -12.86 -13.69
CA ASP A 72 -0.53 -13.42 -15.03
C ASP A 72 -1.92 -14.07 -15.26
N PRO A 73 -2.68 -13.66 -16.29
CA PRO A 73 -3.97 -14.26 -16.64
C PRO A 73 -3.90 -15.76 -16.91
N ASP A 74 -2.73 -16.28 -17.32
CA ASP A 74 -2.48 -17.69 -17.55
C ASP A 74 -2.04 -18.45 -16.31
N ASN A 75 -1.89 -17.78 -15.16
CA ASN A 75 -1.62 -18.43 -13.90
C ASN A 75 -2.83 -19.27 -13.42
N ARG A 76 -2.69 -20.59 -13.55
CA ARG A 76 -3.69 -21.60 -13.17
C ARG A 76 -3.52 -22.15 -11.76
N VAL A 77 -2.72 -21.52 -10.89
CA VAL A 77 -2.59 -21.97 -9.49
C VAL A 77 -3.96 -22.00 -8.84
N ALA A 78 -4.42 -23.21 -8.55
CA ALA A 78 -5.73 -23.43 -7.96
C ALA A 78 -5.72 -22.97 -6.51
N LEU A 79 -6.66 -22.09 -6.16
CA LEU A 79 -6.94 -21.79 -4.77
C LEU A 79 -7.74 -22.94 -4.16
N PRO A 80 -7.54 -23.26 -2.87
CA PRO A 80 -8.34 -24.30 -2.23
C PRO A 80 -9.83 -23.94 -2.29
N PRO A 81 -10.71 -24.87 -2.69
CA PRO A 81 -12.13 -24.59 -2.86
C PRO A 81 -12.78 -24.25 -1.52
N GLY A 82 -13.72 -23.29 -1.54
CA GLY A 82 -14.49 -22.90 -0.36
C GLY A 82 -13.75 -22.02 0.66
N ILE A 83 -12.50 -21.66 0.41
CA ILE A 83 -11.79 -20.68 1.23
C ILE A 83 -12.20 -19.27 0.79
N LYS A 84 -12.78 -18.51 1.72
CA LYS A 84 -12.99 -17.07 1.55
C LYS A 84 -11.68 -16.33 1.79
N GLY A 85 -11.47 -15.23 1.07
CA GLY A 85 -10.38 -14.30 1.36
C GLY A 85 -10.46 -13.72 2.77
N PHE A 86 -9.36 -13.11 3.24
CA PHE A 86 -9.24 -12.56 4.60
C PHE A 86 -10.37 -11.58 4.98
N TYR A 87 -10.97 -10.94 3.99
CA TYR A 87 -12.04 -9.96 4.14
C TYR A 87 -13.42 -10.47 3.66
N GLY A 88 -13.57 -11.79 3.47
CA GLY A 88 -14.82 -12.45 3.08
C GLY A 88 -15.11 -12.49 1.57
N GLY A 89 -14.27 -11.86 0.74
CA GLY A 89 -14.36 -11.85 -0.73
C GLY A 89 -13.36 -12.79 -1.41
N ASP A 90 -12.92 -12.42 -2.61
CA ASP A 90 -11.94 -13.19 -3.38
C ASP A 90 -10.58 -13.31 -2.66
N LEU A 91 -10.05 -14.53 -2.62
CA LEU A 91 -8.80 -14.81 -1.91
C LEU A 91 -7.60 -14.18 -2.61
N ARG A 92 -7.52 -14.22 -3.95
CA ARG A 92 -6.40 -13.61 -4.70
C ARG A 92 -6.34 -12.11 -4.48
N ALA A 93 -7.48 -11.43 -4.53
CA ALA A 93 -7.56 -10.00 -4.25
C ALA A 93 -7.29 -9.66 -2.77
N SER A 94 -7.59 -10.57 -1.84
CA SER A 94 -7.38 -10.33 -0.41
C SER A 94 -5.91 -10.42 0.03
N ILE A 95 -5.07 -11.21 -0.63
CA ILE A 95 -3.67 -11.40 -0.23
C ILE A 95 -2.86 -10.08 -0.37
N PRO A 96 -2.89 -9.36 -1.51
CA PRO A 96 -2.23 -8.05 -1.63
C PRO A 96 -2.67 -7.04 -0.57
N ILE A 97 -3.97 -7.04 -0.24
CA ILE A 97 -4.52 -6.16 0.79
C ILE A 97 -3.97 -6.54 2.17
N GLU A 98 -3.88 -7.83 2.48
CA GLU A 98 -3.32 -8.30 3.75
C GLU A 98 -1.84 -7.94 3.88
N LEU A 99 -1.05 -8.10 2.81
CA LEU A 99 0.37 -7.70 2.82
C LEU A 99 0.53 -6.19 3.06
N ALA A 100 -0.32 -5.36 2.45
CA ALA A 100 -0.31 -3.93 2.70
C ALA A 100 -0.76 -3.59 4.14
N HIS A 101 -1.73 -4.31 4.68
CA HIS A 101 -2.17 -4.17 6.06
C HIS A 101 -1.06 -4.51 7.06
N ASP A 102 -0.30 -5.59 6.86
CA ASP A 102 0.80 -5.94 7.75
C ASP A 102 1.95 -4.93 7.69
N CYS A 103 2.30 -4.43 6.50
CA CYS A 103 3.25 -3.32 6.38
C CYS A 103 2.78 -2.08 7.15
N TYR A 104 1.47 -1.80 7.14
CA TYR A 104 0.91 -0.68 7.90
C TYR A 104 1.01 -0.87 9.43
N LYS A 105 0.94 -2.10 9.95
CA LYS A 105 1.13 -2.35 11.39
C LYS A 105 2.50 -1.89 11.88
N TYR A 106 3.56 -2.16 11.12
CA TYR A 106 4.91 -1.68 11.42
C TYR A 106 4.96 -0.14 11.53
N ILE A 107 4.33 0.56 10.59
CA ILE A 107 4.25 2.02 10.59
C ILE A 107 3.53 2.56 11.84
N VAL A 108 2.43 1.93 12.25
CA VAL A 108 1.61 2.45 13.35
C VAL A 108 2.18 2.10 14.71
N HIS A 109 2.74 0.91 14.86
CA HIS A 109 3.03 0.34 16.18
C HIS A 109 4.52 0.23 16.48
N GLU A 110 5.38 0.19 15.46
CA GLU A 110 6.76 -0.27 15.64
C GLU A 110 7.81 0.80 15.36
N THR A 111 7.46 1.86 14.62
CA THR A 111 8.46 2.86 14.24
C THR A 111 7.94 4.29 14.22
N LYS A 112 8.83 5.22 14.59
CA LYS A 112 8.69 6.68 14.34
C LYS A 112 9.76 7.18 13.37
N ASP A 113 10.61 6.28 12.92
CA ASP A 113 11.70 6.58 12.00
C ASP A 113 11.14 6.83 10.60
N ARG A 114 11.50 7.97 10.00
CA ARG A 114 10.93 8.41 8.74
C ARG A 114 11.29 7.47 7.58
N ASP A 115 12.50 6.94 7.60
CA ASP A 115 13.01 6.07 6.54
C ASP A 115 12.32 4.70 6.59
N GLN A 116 12.09 4.18 7.80
CA GLN A 116 11.27 2.96 7.97
C GLN A 116 9.81 3.19 7.56
N ILE A 117 9.20 4.33 7.93
CA ILE A 117 7.85 4.67 7.49
C ILE A 117 7.75 4.67 5.97
N ALA A 118 8.71 5.29 5.29
CA ALA A 118 8.74 5.35 3.83
C ALA A 118 8.96 3.96 3.22
N LYS A 119 9.88 3.15 3.76
CA LYS A 119 10.10 1.77 3.33
C LYS A 119 8.80 0.96 3.36
N TYR A 120 8.09 0.96 4.48
CA TYR A 120 6.85 0.20 4.61
C TYR A 120 5.72 0.80 3.77
N ALA A 121 5.65 2.12 3.62
CA ALA A 121 4.70 2.75 2.69
C ALA A 121 4.98 2.32 1.23
N GLY A 122 6.24 2.26 0.81
CA GLY A 122 6.62 1.74 -0.51
C GLY A 122 6.22 0.27 -0.70
N ARG A 123 6.44 -0.57 0.32
CA ARG A 123 5.97 -1.96 0.32
C ARG A 123 4.45 -2.07 0.21
N MET A 124 3.70 -1.23 0.91
CA MET A 124 2.24 -1.16 0.77
C MET A 124 1.84 -0.86 -0.69
N LEU A 125 2.51 0.08 -1.36
CA LEU A 125 2.24 0.39 -2.78
C LEU A 125 2.54 -0.78 -3.70
N ILE A 126 3.68 -1.46 -3.51
CA ILE A 126 4.04 -2.66 -4.29
C ILE A 126 2.95 -3.72 -4.17
N ALA A 127 2.49 -4.01 -2.95
CA ALA A 127 1.44 -5.00 -2.73
C ALA A 127 0.14 -4.61 -3.45
N VAL A 128 -0.42 -3.44 -3.16
CA VAL A 128 -1.72 -3.05 -3.76
C VAL A 128 -1.65 -2.83 -5.28
N ALA A 129 -0.47 -2.58 -5.84
CA ALA A 129 -0.26 -2.46 -7.29
C ALA A 129 -0.36 -3.80 -8.04
N LEU A 130 -0.40 -4.93 -7.33
CA LEU A 130 -0.72 -6.24 -7.92
C LEU A 130 -2.21 -6.39 -8.28
N LEU A 131 -3.07 -5.48 -7.80
CA LEU A 131 -4.50 -5.49 -8.08
C LEU A 131 -4.82 -4.63 -9.31
N ASP A 132 -5.63 -5.16 -10.22
CA ASP A 132 -6.37 -4.32 -11.16
C ASP A 132 -7.56 -3.70 -10.41
N LEU A 133 -7.37 -2.47 -9.92
CA LEU A 133 -8.39 -1.77 -9.15
C LEU A 133 -9.63 -1.42 -9.97
N ASN A 134 -9.52 -1.24 -11.29
CA ASN A 134 -10.65 -0.93 -12.15
C ASN A 134 -11.53 -2.17 -12.35
N ASP A 135 -10.92 -3.33 -12.52
CA ASP A 135 -11.66 -4.59 -12.55
C ASP A 135 -12.24 -4.91 -11.16
N LEU A 136 -11.45 -4.73 -10.09
CA LEU A 136 -11.87 -5.05 -8.73
C LEU A 136 -13.04 -4.19 -8.24
N GLU A 137 -13.11 -2.91 -8.59
CA GLU A 137 -14.25 -2.06 -8.18
C GLU A 137 -15.58 -2.54 -8.75
N THR A 138 -15.57 -3.19 -9.92
CA THR A 138 -16.78 -3.74 -10.54
C THR A 138 -17.20 -5.07 -9.92
N LYS A 139 -16.24 -5.84 -9.39
CA LYS A 139 -16.47 -7.19 -8.83
C LYS A 139 -16.77 -7.16 -7.34
N ASP A 140 -16.04 -6.34 -6.57
CA ASP A 140 -16.13 -6.29 -5.11
C ASP A 140 -15.71 -4.91 -4.58
N ALA A 141 -16.71 -4.03 -4.40
CA ALA A 141 -16.50 -2.69 -3.86
C ALA A 141 -15.91 -2.68 -2.44
N ASN A 142 -16.09 -3.74 -1.65
CA ASN A 142 -15.51 -3.82 -0.31
C ASN A 142 -14.00 -4.03 -0.40
N LEU A 143 -13.54 -4.99 -1.23
CA LEU A 143 -12.12 -5.22 -1.45
C LEU A 143 -11.44 -4.05 -2.15
N ALA A 144 -12.06 -3.48 -3.19
CA ALA A 144 -11.55 -2.29 -3.86
C ALA A 144 -11.40 -1.11 -2.88
N GLY A 145 -12.41 -0.89 -2.03
CA GLY A 145 -12.36 0.16 -1.01
C GLY A 145 -11.22 -0.04 -0.01
N LEU A 146 -11.04 -1.28 0.48
CA LEU A 146 -9.93 -1.62 1.39
C LEU A 146 -8.56 -1.42 0.72
N ALA A 147 -8.40 -1.83 -0.54
CA ALA A 147 -7.16 -1.63 -1.29
C ALA A 147 -6.85 -0.13 -1.48
N LEU A 148 -7.84 0.66 -1.89
CA LEU A 148 -7.71 2.11 -2.08
C LEU A 148 -7.41 2.85 -0.78
N TRP A 149 -7.98 2.40 0.34
CA TRP A 149 -7.62 2.92 1.67
C TRP A 149 -6.13 2.71 1.96
N HIS A 150 -5.62 1.48 1.81
CA HIS A 150 -4.20 1.20 2.05
C HIS A 150 -3.29 1.95 1.07
N LYS A 151 -3.70 2.08 -0.20
CA LYS A 151 -3.00 2.88 -1.20
C LYS A 151 -2.90 4.36 -0.78
N ALA A 152 -4.00 4.98 -0.33
CA ALA A 152 -4.00 6.36 0.13
C ALA A 152 -3.13 6.56 1.39
N LEU A 153 -3.16 5.60 2.33
CA LEU A 153 -2.29 5.62 3.51
C LEU A 153 -0.81 5.55 3.14
N ALA A 154 -0.45 4.81 2.10
CA ALA A 154 0.91 4.72 1.63
C ALA A 154 1.34 6.01 0.90
N GLN A 155 0.55 6.48 -0.06
CA GLN A 155 0.85 7.68 -0.85
C GLN A 155 1.00 8.94 0.00
N VAL A 156 0.16 9.12 1.03
CA VAL A 156 0.26 10.29 1.92
C VAL A 156 1.57 10.35 2.71
N ARG A 157 2.32 9.24 2.79
CA ARG A 157 3.57 9.13 3.55
C ARG A 157 4.82 9.31 2.69
N LEU A 158 4.66 9.43 1.37
CA LEU A 158 5.76 9.44 0.42
C LEU A 158 5.84 10.79 -0.28
N ALA A 159 7.05 11.35 -0.36
CA ALA A 159 7.28 12.56 -1.13
C ALA A 159 7.12 12.27 -2.64
N GLY A 160 6.43 13.16 -3.36
CA GLY A 160 6.22 13.03 -4.81
C GLY A 160 4.95 12.27 -5.23
N GLU A 161 4.19 11.70 -4.29
CA GLU A 161 2.99 10.91 -4.59
C GLU A 161 1.67 11.72 -4.54
N ALA A 162 1.74 13.05 -4.54
CA ALA A 162 0.56 13.91 -4.40
C ALA A 162 -0.45 13.74 -5.56
N ASP A 163 0.03 13.59 -6.80
CA ASP A 163 -0.83 13.38 -7.97
C ASP A 163 -1.49 11.99 -7.92
N GLY A 164 -0.69 10.97 -7.61
CA GLY A 164 -1.20 9.61 -7.41
C GLY A 164 -2.21 9.53 -6.26
N LEU A 165 -2.03 10.32 -5.20
CA LEU A 165 -2.96 10.42 -4.08
C LEU A 165 -4.31 11.00 -4.53
N ALA A 166 -4.31 12.08 -5.32
CA ALA A 166 -5.54 12.71 -5.80
C ALA A 166 -6.42 11.72 -6.60
N ASP A 167 -5.80 10.92 -7.49
CA ASP A 167 -6.50 9.90 -8.26
C ASP A 167 -7.07 8.79 -7.38
N THR A 168 -6.27 8.31 -6.42
CA THR A 168 -6.71 7.31 -5.43
C THR A 168 -7.90 7.80 -4.61
N LEU A 169 -7.91 9.07 -4.16
CA LEU A 169 -9.00 9.62 -3.36
C LEU A 169 -10.30 9.75 -4.15
N ARG A 170 -10.22 10.17 -5.43
CA ARG A 170 -11.38 10.22 -6.33
C ARG A 170 -12.00 8.84 -6.55
N MET A 171 -11.16 7.83 -6.79
CA MET A 171 -11.63 6.44 -6.94
C MET A 171 -12.19 5.90 -5.62
N TYR A 172 -11.53 6.18 -4.50
CA TYR A 172 -11.99 5.78 -3.18
C TYR A 172 -13.39 6.30 -2.88
N GLU A 173 -13.66 7.58 -3.14
CA GLU A 173 -14.97 8.17 -2.90
C GLU A 173 -16.09 7.48 -3.70
N ARG A 174 -15.82 7.18 -4.98
CA ARG A 174 -16.74 6.42 -5.84
C ARG A 174 -17.02 5.04 -5.26
N VAL A 175 -15.97 4.25 -5.03
CA VAL A 175 -16.07 2.86 -4.54
C VAL A 175 -16.71 2.81 -3.15
N ARG A 176 -16.41 3.79 -2.29
CA ARG A 176 -16.91 3.85 -0.92
C ARG A 176 -18.44 3.95 -0.85
N ARG A 177 -19.08 4.58 -1.85
CA ARG A 177 -20.56 4.67 -1.92
C ARG A 177 -21.21 3.30 -2.13
N GLU A 178 -20.56 2.44 -2.91
CA GLU A 178 -21.02 1.09 -3.21
C GLU A 178 -20.65 0.07 -2.12
N SER A 179 -19.65 0.38 -1.29
CA SER A 179 -19.22 -0.50 -0.22
C SER A 179 -20.24 -0.60 0.92
N THR A 180 -20.52 -1.85 1.33
CA THR A 180 -21.38 -2.18 2.47
C THR A 180 -20.65 -2.19 3.81
N LEU A 181 -19.33 -1.95 3.82
CA LEU A 181 -18.55 -1.94 5.05
C LEU A 181 -18.92 -0.74 5.95
N PRO A 182 -18.99 -0.94 7.28
CA PRO A 182 -19.25 0.15 8.22
C PRO A 182 -18.06 1.11 8.26
N ASP A 183 -18.30 2.36 8.65
CA ASP A 183 -17.27 3.41 8.78
C ASP A 183 -16.06 2.99 9.63
N ALA A 184 -16.29 2.17 10.66
CA ALA A 184 -15.24 1.62 11.51
C ALA A 184 -14.26 0.68 10.76
N LYS A 185 -14.73 0.01 9.69
CA LYS A 185 -13.93 -0.88 8.84
C LYS A 185 -13.49 -0.25 7.53
N LEU A 186 -14.20 0.77 7.06
CA LEU A 186 -13.85 1.51 5.85
C LEU A 186 -14.32 2.96 6.01
N PRO A 187 -13.41 3.91 6.30
CA PRO A 187 -13.80 5.26 6.70
C PRO A 187 -14.57 6.00 5.60
N ARG A 188 -15.55 6.82 5.97
CA ARG A 188 -16.17 7.78 5.06
C ARG A 188 -15.13 8.79 4.56
N PRO A 189 -15.31 9.37 3.36
CA PRO A 189 -14.34 10.31 2.77
C PRO A 189 -13.88 11.40 3.73
N GLY A 190 -14.78 12.07 4.45
CA GLY A 190 -14.41 13.12 5.41
C GLY A 190 -13.51 12.61 6.55
N ARG A 191 -13.82 11.43 7.10
CA ARG A 191 -13.00 10.79 8.14
C ARG A 191 -11.64 10.34 7.62
N LEU A 192 -11.57 9.83 6.39
CA LEU A 192 -10.32 9.47 5.75
C LEU A 192 -9.46 10.72 5.54
N LYS A 193 -10.01 11.79 4.96
CA LYS A 193 -9.34 13.07 4.74
C LYS A 193 -8.73 13.61 6.04
N ALA A 194 -9.50 13.65 7.14
CA ALA A 194 -9.00 14.12 8.43
C ALA A 194 -7.80 13.29 8.93
N ARG A 195 -7.89 11.94 8.83
CA ARG A 195 -6.79 11.04 9.22
C ARG A 195 -5.54 11.25 8.36
N LEU A 196 -5.70 11.37 7.05
CA LEU A 196 -4.60 11.57 6.11
C LEU A 196 -3.95 12.94 6.31
N LEU A 197 -4.74 13.99 6.59
CA LEU A 197 -4.21 15.33 6.89
C LEU A 197 -3.32 15.32 8.12
N THR A 198 -3.76 14.68 9.21
CA THR A 198 -2.94 14.54 10.41
C THR A 198 -1.61 13.86 10.12
N VAL A 199 -1.60 12.80 9.31
CA VAL A 199 -0.37 12.10 8.91
C VAL A 199 0.53 13.01 8.07
N ALA A 200 -0.02 13.68 7.06
CA ALA A 200 0.74 14.57 6.18
C ALA A 200 1.36 15.74 6.95
N GLU A 201 0.63 16.34 7.89
CA GLU A 201 1.10 17.44 8.75
C GLU A 201 2.21 16.97 9.71
N GLN A 202 2.07 15.78 10.31
CA GLN A 202 3.11 15.20 11.17
C GLN A 202 4.42 14.92 10.41
N LEU A 203 4.33 14.54 9.14
CA LEU A 203 5.48 14.25 8.29
C LEU A 203 6.03 15.50 7.59
N GLY A 204 5.29 16.61 7.56
CA GLY A 204 5.66 17.83 6.86
C GLY A 204 5.63 17.69 5.33
N LEU A 205 4.65 16.95 4.80
CA LEU A 205 4.53 16.66 3.37
C LEU A 205 3.59 17.65 2.68
N ASP A 206 4.09 18.84 2.37
CA ASP A 206 3.31 19.97 1.84
C ASP A 206 2.46 19.64 0.61
N GLY A 207 3.00 18.87 -0.34
CA GLY A 207 2.25 18.45 -1.53
C GLY A 207 1.03 17.59 -1.18
N ALA A 208 1.18 16.66 -0.24
CA ALA A 208 0.07 15.84 0.24
C ALA A 208 -0.95 16.67 1.04
N ILE A 209 -0.49 17.61 1.87
CA ILE A 209 -1.35 18.54 2.60
C ILE A 209 -2.21 19.36 1.64
N GLN A 210 -1.59 19.95 0.61
CA GLN A 210 -2.30 20.73 -0.42
C GLN A 210 -3.33 19.87 -1.17
N CYS A 211 -2.92 18.67 -1.61
CA CYS A 211 -3.82 17.71 -2.25
C CYS A 211 -5.05 17.41 -1.39
N LEU A 212 -4.84 17.07 -0.11
CA LEU A 212 -5.92 16.73 0.81
C LEU A 212 -6.82 17.91 1.15
N ARG A 213 -6.28 19.12 1.28
CA ARG A 213 -7.10 20.33 1.48
C ARG A 213 -7.94 20.67 0.24
N GLY A 214 -7.41 20.40 -0.96
CA GLY A 214 -8.10 20.59 -2.23
C GLY A 214 -9.11 19.49 -2.57
N TRP A 215 -9.08 18.33 -1.90
CA TRP A 215 -10.08 17.29 -2.07
C TRP A 215 -11.40 17.69 -1.39
N GLY A 216 -12.32 18.27 -2.16
CA GLY A 216 -13.70 18.47 -1.74
C GLY A 216 -14.39 17.11 -1.67
N THR A 217 -14.91 16.76 -0.50
CA THR A 217 -15.72 15.55 -0.37
C THR A 217 -17.17 15.91 -0.62
N THR A 218 -17.94 15.05 -1.28
CA THR A 218 -19.39 15.30 -1.46
C THR A 218 -20.18 15.39 -0.15
N GLU A 219 -19.58 14.96 0.97
CA GLU A 219 -20.10 15.17 2.32
C GLU A 219 -19.96 16.63 2.78
N ASP A 220 -18.95 17.37 2.30
CA ASP A 220 -18.74 18.79 2.59
C ASP A 220 -19.74 19.69 1.84
N GLU A 221 -20.39 19.20 0.76
CA GLU A 221 -21.37 19.94 -0.05
C GLU A 221 -22.82 19.76 0.45
N ALA A 222 -23.07 18.79 1.33
CA ALA A 222 -24.39 18.46 1.87
C ALA A 222 -24.63 19.02 3.29
N ALA A 223 -23.67 19.75 3.86
CA ALA A 223 -23.70 20.40 5.18
C ALA A 223 -23.81 21.92 5.05
#